data_AF-A0A0W0WK81-F1
#
_entry.id   AF-A0A0W0WK81-F1
#
_cell.length_a   1.000
_cell.length_b   1.000
_cell.length_c   1.000
_cell.angle_alpha   90.00
_cell.angle_beta   90.00
_cell.angle_gamma   90.00
#
_symmetry.space_group_name_H-M   'P 1'
#
loop_
_entity.id
_entity.type
_entity.pdbx_description
1 polymer ?
#
loop_
_entity_poly.entity_id
_entity_poly.type
_entity_poly.pdbx_seq_one_letter_code
_entity_poly.pdbx_strand_id
1 'polypeptide(L)'
;MGTPVLETISRQKQYKYPYFFLGLYLTFLLSTVCLANRIMQIGPMLEPGGIFVFPITFCICDIVGEVYGYAYPRLFIWIGVLAEFIFSLIVIAVSHLPAPQFFNHVEAYQIVFDPTIRYVGAGLAGLLVGELANVYLLAKWKIFLKGKFFILRSLFSTAFGQALLTIIVDILNYSGKMTGHHLGWMMFCGYFWKMCSALIMVFPAWLLVKYLKKVENVDHYDIHTNFNPFMLSLNENKTDKKFSINTEFSPR
;
A
#
# COMPACT_ATOMS: atom_id res chain seq x y z
N MET A 1 23.92 -40.83 -13.48
CA MET A 1 22.70 -40.63 -14.28
C MET A 1 21.56 -40.31 -13.33
N GLY A 2 20.96 -39.11 -13.48
CA GLY A 2 19.61 -38.76 -13.00
C GLY A 2 19.39 -38.58 -11.50
N THR A 3 19.72 -37.39 -10.96
CA THR A 3 18.96 -36.90 -9.81
C THR A 3 17.51 -36.67 -10.26
N PRO A 4 16.52 -37.16 -9.51
CA PRO A 4 15.16 -37.30 -10.02
C PRO A 4 14.49 -35.93 -10.14
N VAL A 5 13.76 -35.76 -11.23
CA VAL A 5 12.82 -34.67 -11.56
C VAL A 5 11.89 -34.28 -10.39
N LEU A 6 11.76 -35.13 -9.38
CA LEU A 6 11.01 -34.90 -8.13
C LEU A 6 11.54 -33.75 -7.27
N GLU A 7 12.82 -33.38 -7.34
CA GLU A 7 13.34 -32.21 -6.60
C GLU A 7 12.90 -30.88 -7.26
N THR A 8 12.62 -30.93 -8.56
CA THR A 8 12.06 -29.81 -9.35
C THR A 8 10.56 -29.59 -9.03
N ILE A 9 9.92 -30.53 -8.35
CA ILE A 9 8.56 -30.44 -7.79
C ILE A 9 8.64 -30.14 -6.29
N SER A 10 9.72 -29.53 -5.80
CA SER A 10 9.62 -28.76 -4.57
C SER A 10 8.64 -27.61 -4.86
N ARG A 11 7.40 -27.76 -4.38
CA ARG A 11 6.39 -26.71 -4.36
C ARG A 11 7.10 -25.46 -3.85
N GLN A 12 7.37 -24.49 -4.75
CA GLN A 12 8.13 -23.27 -4.41
C GLN A 12 7.60 -22.79 -3.07
N LYS A 13 8.50 -22.62 -2.07
CA LYS A 13 8.12 -22.36 -0.68
C LYS A 13 7.14 -21.17 -0.64
N GLN A 14 5.84 -21.48 -0.58
CA GLN A 14 4.80 -20.48 -0.59
C GLN A 14 4.69 -19.98 0.84
N TYR A 15 5.10 -18.73 1.08
CA TYR A 15 4.96 -18.11 2.40
C TYR A 15 3.48 -18.08 2.80
N LYS A 16 3.20 -18.33 4.08
CA LYS A 16 1.82 -18.55 4.52
C LYS A 16 1.05 -17.25 4.72
N TYR A 17 1.72 -16.22 5.24
CA TYR A 17 1.05 -14.98 5.66
C TYR A 17 0.90 -13.86 4.62
N PRO A 18 1.63 -13.78 3.48
CA PRO A 18 1.44 -12.68 2.54
C PRO A 18 -0.01 -12.53 2.04
N TYR A 19 -0.71 -13.62 1.74
CA TYR A 19 -2.10 -13.53 1.28
C TYR A 19 -3.06 -13.04 2.37
N PHE A 20 -2.78 -13.35 3.64
CA PHE A 20 -3.51 -12.79 4.77
C PHE A 20 -3.32 -11.27 4.85
N PHE A 21 -2.08 -10.80 4.72
CA PHE A 21 -1.79 -9.37 4.66
C PHE A 21 -2.38 -8.69 3.43
N LEU A 22 -2.45 -9.36 2.28
CA LEU A 22 -3.12 -8.85 1.09
C LEU A 22 -4.62 -8.65 1.35
N GLY A 23 -5.28 -9.62 1.99
CA GLY A 23 -6.69 -9.49 2.36
C GLY A 23 -6.95 -8.30 3.30
N LEU A 24 -6.10 -8.13 4.33
CA LEU A 24 -6.18 -6.96 5.21
C LEU A 24 -5.91 -5.66 4.47
N TYR A 25 -4.87 -5.62 3.64
CA TYR A 25 -4.50 -4.47 2.83
C TYR A 25 -5.68 -4.02 1.95
N LEU A 26 -6.30 -4.94 1.21
CA LEU A 26 -7.47 -4.65 0.38
C LEU A 26 -8.68 -4.20 1.19
N THR A 27 -8.91 -4.79 2.36
CA THR A 27 -10.02 -4.41 3.25
C THR A 27 -9.87 -2.94 3.69
N PHE A 28 -8.70 -2.58 4.20
CA PHE A 28 -8.43 -1.21 4.64
C PHE A 28 -8.42 -0.24 3.45
N LEU A 29 -7.79 -0.62 2.34
CA LEU A 29 -7.72 0.21 1.13
C LEU A 29 -9.11 0.55 0.59
N LEU A 30 -9.96 -0.45 0.34
CA LEU A 30 -11.33 -0.23 -0.17
C LEU A 30 -12.21 0.54 0.81
N SER A 31 -12.01 0.36 2.13
CA SER A 31 -12.74 1.14 3.12
C SER A 31 -12.42 2.65 3.02
N THR A 32 -11.23 3.02 2.56
CA THR A 32 -10.87 4.43 2.39
C THR A 32 -11.73 5.11 1.31
N VAL A 33 -12.09 4.37 0.26
CA VAL A 33 -12.97 4.86 -0.82
C VAL A 33 -14.37 5.14 -0.27
N CYS A 34 -14.93 4.22 0.53
CA CYS A 34 -16.24 4.40 1.15
C CYS A 34 -16.26 5.58 2.14
N LEU A 35 -15.14 5.86 2.79
CA LEU A 35 -15.01 6.93 3.79
C LEU A 35 -14.55 8.27 3.18
N ALA A 36 -14.18 8.31 1.90
CA ALA A 36 -13.64 9.51 1.25
C ALA A 36 -14.63 10.68 1.24
N ASN A 37 -15.92 10.41 1.06
CA ASN A 37 -16.97 11.44 1.06
C ASN A 37 -17.43 11.86 2.46
N ARG A 38 -16.98 11.18 3.51
CA ARG A 38 -17.30 11.56 4.89
C ARG A 38 -16.23 12.53 5.40
N ILE A 39 -16.42 13.82 5.19
CA ILE A 39 -15.56 14.85 5.80
C ILE A 39 -15.82 14.86 7.31
N MET A 40 -14.73 14.79 8.07
CA MET A 40 -14.73 14.80 9.52
C MET A 40 -14.04 16.06 10.02
N GLN A 41 -14.56 16.60 11.12
CA GLN A 41 -13.94 17.72 11.82
C GLN A 41 -13.43 17.25 13.18
N ILE A 42 -12.12 17.31 13.39
CA ILE A 42 -11.47 17.01 14.68
C ILE A 42 -10.69 18.27 15.10
N GLY A 43 -11.30 19.08 15.97
CA GLY A 43 -10.75 20.39 16.32
C GLY A 43 -10.58 21.27 15.07
N PRO A 44 -9.36 21.79 14.79
CA PRO A 44 -9.09 22.63 13.61
C PRO A 44 -8.87 21.83 12.31
N MET A 45 -8.85 20.50 12.38
CA MET A 45 -8.57 19.63 11.25
C MET A 45 -9.87 19.24 10.54
N LEU A 46 -9.93 19.49 9.22
CA LEU A 46 -11.02 19.11 8.32
C LEU A 46 -10.49 18.14 7.29
N GLU A 47 -10.80 16.85 7.47
CA GLU A 47 -10.20 15.80 6.65
C GLU A 47 -11.22 14.74 6.22
N PRO A 48 -11.06 14.13 5.04
CA PRO A 48 -11.81 12.95 4.64
C PRO A 48 -11.60 11.78 5.61
N GLY A 49 -12.67 11.03 5.90
CA GLY A 49 -12.62 9.87 6.81
C GLY A 49 -11.62 8.79 6.39
N GLY A 50 -11.34 8.66 5.08
CA GLY A 50 -10.36 7.71 4.57
C GLY A 50 -8.94 7.92 5.12
N ILE A 51 -8.60 9.14 5.54
CA ILE A 51 -7.26 9.49 6.05
C ILE A 51 -6.89 8.75 7.33
N PHE A 52 -7.89 8.33 8.13
CA PHE A 52 -7.69 7.66 9.41
C PHE A 52 -7.31 6.20 9.24
N VAL A 53 -7.75 5.59 8.14
CA VAL A 53 -7.49 4.18 7.83
C VAL A 53 -6.21 4.01 7.01
N PHE A 54 -5.92 4.99 6.16
CA PHE A 54 -4.85 4.92 5.19
C PHE A 54 -3.44 4.61 5.77
N PRO A 55 -3.03 5.13 6.95
CA PRO A 55 -1.75 4.76 7.55
C PRO A 55 -1.57 3.25 7.77
N ILE A 56 -2.67 2.50 7.97
CA ILE A 56 -2.63 1.05 8.19
C ILE A 56 -2.16 0.32 6.92
N THR A 57 -2.52 0.79 5.72
CA THR A 57 -2.10 0.15 4.47
C THR A 57 -0.59 0.29 4.27
N PHE A 58 -0.03 1.48 4.53
CA PHE A 58 1.42 1.74 4.54
C PHE A 58 2.15 0.82 5.53
N CYS A 59 1.61 0.68 6.74
CA CYS A 59 2.17 -0.20 7.77
C CYS A 59 2.22 -1.66 7.30
N ILE A 60 1.15 -2.14 6.65
CA ILE A 60 1.11 -3.50 6.08
C ILE A 60 2.17 -3.66 4.98
N CYS A 61 2.29 -2.69 4.07
CA CYS A 61 3.32 -2.70 3.02
C CYS A 61 4.73 -2.74 3.60
N ASP A 62 5.00 -1.98 4.67
CA ASP A 62 6.29 -1.96 5.34
C ASP A 62 6.62 -3.30 6.00
N ILE A 63 5.65 -3.92 6.70
CA ILE A 63 5.82 -5.25 7.32
C ILE A 63 6.12 -6.29 6.24
N VAL A 64 5.32 -6.30 5.17
CA VAL A 64 5.43 -7.28 4.09
C VAL A 64 6.72 -7.08 3.32
N GLY A 65 7.10 -5.84 3.00
CA GLY A 65 8.36 -5.52 2.34
C GLY A 65 9.58 -5.90 3.19
N GLU A 66 9.52 -5.65 4.50
CA GLU A 66 10.61 -5.99 5.40
C GLU A 66 10.80 -7.50 5.59
N VAL A 67 9.72 -8.29 5.57
CA VAL A 67 9.80 -9.75 5.77
C VAL A 67 10.03 -10.50 4.45
N TYR A 68 9.25 -10.19 3.43
CA TYR A 68 9.15 -10.97 2.19
C TYR A 68 9.84 -10.31 0.98
N GLY A 69 10.36 -9.08 1.11
CA GLY A 69 11.05 -8.36 0.05
C GLY A 69 10.13 -7.51 -0.82
N TYR A 70 10.72 -6.68 -1.69
CA TYR A 70 10.04 -5.64 -2.48
C TYR A 70 8.95 -6.16 -3.44
N ALA A 71 9.08 -7.40 -3.94
CA ALA A 71 8.15 -7.97 -4.91
C ALA A 71 6.71 -8.12 -4.36
N TYR A 72 6.57 -8.47 -3.08
CA TYR A 72 5.25 -8.65 -2.45
C TYR A 72 4.46 -7.35 -2.27
N PRO A 73 4.98 -6.30 -1.61
CA PRO A 73 4.25 -5.05 -1.50
C PRO A 73 4.05 -4.38 -2.88
N ARG A 74 4.99 -4.52 -3.83
CA ARG A 74 4.77 -4.10 -5.23
C ARG A 74 3.55 -4.77 -5.84
N LEU A 75 3.40 -6.08 -5.66
CA LEU A 75 2.21 -6.81 -6.11
C LEU A 75 0.95 -6.34 -5.39
N PHE A 76 1.02 -6.09 -4.08
CA PHE A 76 -0.14 -5.61 -3.30
C PHE A 76 -0.65 -4.29 -3.84
N ILE A 77 0.25 -3.35 -4.15
CA ILE A 77 -0.08 -2.04 -4.71
C ILE A 77 -0.81 -2.20 -6.03
N TRP A 78 -0.32 -3.03 -6.95
CA TRP A 78 -0.99 -3.26 -8.23
C TRP A 78 -2.34 -3.95 -8.10
N ILE A 79 -2.46 -4.95 -7.23
CA ILE A 79 -3.75 -5.59 -6.94
C ILE A 79 -4.71 -4.57 -6.32
N GLY A 80 -4.23 -3.72 -5.40
CA GLY A 80 -5.00 -2.64 -4.79
C GLY A 80 -5.49 -1.62 -5.82
N VAL A 81 -4.61 -1.14 -6.69
CA VAL A 81 -4.93 -0.23 -7.79
C VAL A 81 -6.01 -0.82 -8.70
N LEU A 82 -5.85 -2.08 -9.09
CA LEU A 82 -6.83 -2.77 -9.93
C LEU A 82 -8.17 -2.97 -9.18
N ALA A 83 -8.11 -3.35 -7.91
CA ALA A 83 -9.29 -3.57 -7.09
C ALA A 83 -10.09 -2.28 -6.87
N GLU A 84 -9.43 -1.16 -6.53
CA GLU A 84 -10.07 0.14 -6.38
C GLU A 84 -10.67 0.63 -7.70
N PHE A 85 -9.95 0.45 -8.82
CA PHE A 85 -10.47 0.80 -10.14
C PHE A 85 -11.75 0.01 -10.46
N ILE A 86 -11.73 -1.32 -10.32
CA ILE A 86 -12.91 -2.17 -10.55
C ILE A 86 -14.04 -1.80 -9.59
N PHE A 87 -13.73 -1.62 -8.30
CA PHE A 87 -14.69 -1.20 -7.29
C PHE A 87 -15.38 0.10 -7.68
N SER A 88 -14.62 1.10 -8.12
CA SER A 88 -15.15 2.40 -8.56
C SER A 88 -16.15 2.27 -9.71
N LEU A 89 -15.83 1.43 -10.71
CA LEU A 89 -16.69 1.20 -11.87
C LEU A 89 -17.99 0.50 -11.48
N ILE A 90 -17.90 -0.55 -10.65
CA ILE A 90 -19.07 -1.29 -10.18
C ILE A 90 -20.00 -0.37 -9.38
N VAL A 91 -19.44 0.37 -8.43
CA VAL A 91 -20.21 1.23 -7.52
C VAL A 91 -20.95 2.32 -8.30
N ILE A 92 -20.30 2.98 -9.26
CA ILE A 92 -20.94 4.02 -10.07
C ILE A 92 -21.95 3.44 -11.05
N ALA A 93 -21.65 2.31 -11.67
CA ALA A 93 -22.59 1.65 -12.57
C ALA A 93 -23.87 1.26 -11.84
N VAL A 94 -23.75 0.66 -10.65
CA VAL A 94 -24.91 0.22 -9.86
C VAL A 94 -25.66 1.39 -9.24
N SER A 95 -24.97 2.46 -8.78
CA SER A 95 -25.65 3.64 -8.20
C SER A 95 -26.53 4.41 -9.19
N HIS A 96 -26.30 4.24 -10.49
CA HIS A 96 -27.06 4.88 -11.57
C HIS A 96 -28.12 3.99 -12.21
N LEU A 97 -28.26 2.73 -11.78
CA LEU A 97 -29.34 1.87 -12.27
C LEU A 97 -30.71 2.39 -11.81
N PRO A 98 -31.77 2.15 -12.60
CA PRO A 98 -33.11 2.58 -12.23
C PRO A 98 -33.56 1.93 -10.93
N ALA A 99 -33.92 2.76 -9.95
CA ALA A 99 -34.46 2.30 -8.68
C ALA A 99 -36.00 2.17 -8.74
N PRO A 100 -36.58 1.19 -8.04
CA PRO A 100 -38.03 1.08 -7.93
C PRO A 100 -38.61 2.23 -7.09
N GLN A 101 -39.88 2.58 -7.31
CA GLN A 101 -40.54 3.73 -6.68
C GLN A 101 -40.57 3.68 -5.13
N PHE A 102 -40.46 2.50 -4.51
CA PHE A 102 -40.43 2.36 -3.06
C PHE A 102 -39.06 2.68 -2.44
N PHE A 103 -38.00 2.80 -3.26
CA PHE A 103 -36.65 3.06 -2.77
C PHE A 103 -36.38 4.58 -2.72
N ASN A 104 -36.47 5.16 -1.52
CA ASN A 104 -36.41 6.61 -1.31
C ASN A 104 -34.98 7.18 -1.11
N HIS A 105 -33.93 6.38 -1.30
CA HIS A 105 -32.55 6.77 -0.97
C HIS A 105 -31.63 6.91 -2.18
N VAL A 106 -32.18 7.00 -3.40
CA VAL A 106 -31.41 7.13 -4.66
C VAL A 106 -30.42 8.29 -4.58
N GLU A 107 -30.90 9.47 -4.19
CA GLU A 107 -30.07 10.69 -4.11
C GLU A 107 -28.93 10.55 -3.11
N ALA A 108 -29.13 9.84 -1.98
CA ALA A 108 -28.09 9.62 -0.99
C ALA A 108 -26.95 8.77 -1.54
N TYR A 109 -27.25 7.74 -2.34
CA TYR A 109 -26.23 6.92 -3.00
C TYR A 109 -25.46 7.72 -4.05
N GLN A 110 -26.14 8.55 -4.85
CA GLN A 110 -25.49 9.40 -5.85
C GLN A 110 -24.56 10.43 -5.19
N ILE A 111 -25.01 11.13 -4.16
CA ILE A 111 -24.16 12.07 -3.40
C ILE A 111 -22.89 11.39 -2.85
N VAL A 112 -23.01 10.15 -2.36
CA VAL A 112 -21.90 9.41 -1.76
C VAL A 112 -20.98 8.77 -2.81
N PHE A 113 -21.46 8.40 -3.99
CA PHE A 113 -20.68 7.59 -4.93
C PHE A 113 -20.34 8.29 -6.26
N ASP A 114 -21.04 9.34 -6.67
CA ASP A 114 -20.71 10.08 -7.89
C ASP A 114 -19.29 10.66 -7.87
N PRO A 115 -18.78 11.17 -6.73
CA PRO A 115 -17.40 11.63 -6.67
C PRO A 115 -16.34 10.52 -6.73
N THR A 116 -16.73 9.24 -6.62
CA THR A 116 -15.80 8.11 -6.44
C THR A 116 -14.81 7.97 -7.59
N ILE A 117 -15.17 8.24 -8.85
CA ILE A 117 -14.22 8.21 -9.98
C ILE A 117 -13.07 9.20 -9.75
N ARG A 118 -13.37 10.40 -9.24
CA ARG A 118 -12.35 11.41 -8.99
C ARG A 118 -11.45 10.99 -7.83
N TYR A 119 -12.05 10.54 -6.73
CA TYR A 119 -11.31 10.11 -5.53
C TYR A 119 -10.41 8.93 -5.82
N VAL A 120 -10.94 7.90 -6.48
CA VAL A 120 -10.18 6.73 -6.90
C VAL A 120 -9.12 7.13 -7.90
N GLY A 121 -9.45 7.88 -8.96
CA GLY A 121 -8.45 8.32 -9.94
C GLY A 121 -7.26 9.06 -9.32
N ALA A 122 -7.51 9.97 -8.39
CA ALA A 122 -6.48 10.66 -7.62
C ALA A 122 -5.70 9.69 -6.71
N GLY A 123 -6.41 8.78 -6.02
CA GLY A 123 -5.85 7.73 -5.16
C GLY A 123 -4.92 6.78 -5.92
N LEU A 124 -5.32 6.29 -7.10
CA LEU A 124 -4.52 5.43 -7.95
C LEU A 124 -3.20 6.08 -8.34
N ALA A 125 -3.24 7.34 -8.80
CA ALA A 125 -2.03 8.10 -9.12
C ALA A 125 -1.13 8.29 -7.89
N GLY A 126 -1.74 8.61 -6.75
CA GLY A 126 -1.04 8.76 -5.48
C GLY A 126 -0.40 7.47 -4.98
N LEU A 127 -1.09 6.33 -5.05
CA LEU A 127 -0.58 5.00 -4.66
C LEU A 127 0.60 4.59 -5.54
N LEU A 128 0.47 4.76 -6.85
CA LEU A 128 1.52 4.40 -7.81
C LEU A 128 2.79 5.23 -7.63
N VAL A 129 2.72 6.46 -7.12
CA VAL A 129 3.91 7.27 -6.89
C VAL A 129 4.39 7.16 -5.44
N GLY A 130 3.51 7.44 -4.48
CA GLY A 130 3.85 7.53 -3.07
C GLY A 130 4.15 6.18 -2.43
N GLU A 131 3.24 5.19 -2.58
CA GLU A 131 3.43 3.88 -1.95
C GLU A 131 4.58 3.11 -2.63
N LEU A 132 4.71 3.18 -3.95
CA LEU A 132 5.86 2.57 -4.65
C LEU A 132 7.19 3.23 -4.25
N ALA A 133 7.23 4.55 -4.04
CA ALA A 133 8.41 5.22 -3.53
C ALA A 133 8.74 4.78 -2.10
N ASN A 134 7.73 4.63 -1.23
CA ASN A 134 7.90 4.11 0.13
C ASN A 134 8.58 2.73 0.11
N VAL A 135 7.98 1.76 -0.57
CA VAL A 135 8.47 0.37 -0.56
C VAL A 135 9.83 0.23 -1.25
N TYR A 136 10.12 1.08 -2.25
CA TYR A 136 11.43 1.17 -2.87
C TYR A 136 12.50 1.67 -1.88
N LEU A 137 12.24 2.77 -1.18
CA LEU A 137 13.18 3.34 -0.19
C LEU A 137 13.43 2.36 0.96
N LEU A 138 12.37 1.72 1.46
CA LEU A 138 12.47 0.73 2.53
C LEU A 138 13.43 -0.41 2.15
N ALA A 139 13.27 -0.97 0.95
CA ALA A 139 14.10 -2.04 0.42
C ALA A 139 15.56 -1.59 0.20
N LYS A 140 15.78 -0.41 -0.41
CA LYS A 140 17.12 0.14 -0.64
C LYS A 140 17.87 0.41 0.66
N TRP A 141 17.20 0.99 1.66
CA TRP A 141 17.83 1.24 2.95
C TRP A 141 18.08 -0.03 3.75
N LYS A 142 17.27 -1.08 3.55
CA LYS A 142 17.55 -2.38 4.16
C LYS A 142 18.89 -2.95 3.69
N ILE A 143 19.20 -2.82 2.39
CA ILE A 143 20.50 -3.22 1.81
C ILE A 143 21.62 -2.34 2.40
N PHE A 144 21.44 -1.01 2.34
CA PHE A 144 22.45 -0.05 2.80
C PHE A 144 22.79 -0.20 4.29
N LEU A 145 21.79 -0.40 5.14
CA LEU A 145 21.93 -0.52 6.59
C LEU A 145 22.10 -1.97 7.08
N LYS A 146 22.33 -2.93 6.17
CA LYS A 146 22.51 -4.36 6.48
C LYS A 146 21.39 -4.90 7.39
N GLY A 147 20.14 -4.54 7.07
CA GLY A 147 18.93 -4.97 7.78
C GLY A 147 18.65 -4.30 9.13
N LYS A 148 19.56 -3.45 9.63
CA LYS A 148 19.40 -2.81 10.95
C LYS A 148 18.38 -1.66 10.92
N PHE A 149 17.91 -1.26 12.11
CA PHE A 149 17.08 -0.07 12.33
C PHE A 149 15.76 -0.02 11.55
N PHE A 150 14.98 -1.11 11.55
CA PHE A 150 13.66 -1.16 10.87
C PHE A 150 12.76 0.04 11.19
N ILE A 151 12.62 0.40 12.48
CA ILE A 151 11.75 1.51 12.91
C ILE A 151 12.12 2.80 12.18
N LEU A 152 13.42 3.12 12.10
CA LEU A 152 13.89 4.33 11.46
C LEU A 152 13.66 4.30 9.95
N ARG A 153 13.98 3.16 9.31
CA ARG A 153 13.79 2.97 7.87
C ARG A 153 12.32 3.09 7.46
N SER A 154 11.42 2.42 8.20
CA SER A 154 9.97 2.46 7.97
C SER A 154 9.41 3.87 8.13
N LEU A 155 9.77 4.59 9.21
CA LEU A 155 9.29 5.96 9.41
C LEU A 155 9.73 6.92 8.31
N PHE A 156 11.01 6.86 7.90
CA PHE A 156 11.50 7.76 6.86
C PHE A 156 10.95 7.42 5.46
N SER A 157 10.78 6.13 5.15
CA SER A 157 10.25 5.72 3.85
C SER A 157 8.77 6.07 3.76
N THR A 158 8.04 5.84 4.85
CA THR A 158 6.65 6.25 5.01
C THR A 158 6.51 7.76 4.91
N ALA A 159 7.37 8.55 5.56
CA ALA A 159 7.35 10.01 5.47
C ALA A 159 7.46 10.50 4.02
N PHE A 160 8.43 9.98 3.28
CA PHE A 160 8.63 10.36 1.88
C PHE A 160 7.45 9.93 0.99
N GLY A 161 7.00 8.68 1.13
CA GLY A 161 5.88 8.15 0.35
C GLY A 161 4.55 8.84 0.65
N GLN A 162 4.25 9.11 1.91
CA GLN A 162 3.04 9.81 2.33
C GLN A 162 3.04 11.28 1.90
N ALA A 163 4.20 11.94 1.86
CA ALA A 163 4.31 13.30 1.35
C ALA A 163 3.93 13.35 -0.14
N LEU A 164 4.55 12.49 -0.97
CA LEU A 164 4.24 12.39 -2.40
C LEU A 164 2.78 12.05 -2.66
N LEU A 165 2.25 11.06 -1.94
CA LEU A 165 0.86 10.66 -2.00
C LEU A 165 -0.07 11.84 -1.68
N THR A 166 0.16 12.52 -0.56
CA THR A 166 -0.71 13.62 -0.09
C THR A 166 -0.71 14.76 -1.11
N ILE A 167 0.46 15.13 -1.64
CA ILE A 167 0.58 16.15 -2.68
C ILE A 167 -0.23 15.76 -3.92
N ILE A 168 -0.06 14.55 -4.43
CA ILE A 168 -0.74 14.12 -5.66
C ILE A 168 -2.25 14.02 -5.46
N VAL A 169 -2.68 13.35 -4.38
CA VAL A 169 -4.10 13.12 -4.11
C VAL A 169 -4.83 14.42 -3.86
N ASP A 170 -4.28 15.30 -3.02
CA ASP A 170 -4.99 16.52 -2.62
C ASP A 170 -5.06 17.52 -3.77
N ILE A 171 -4.00 17.63 -4.58
CA ILE A 171 -4.03 18.44 -5.80
C ILE A 171 -5.10 17.89 -6.76
N LEU A 172 -5.11 16.60 -7.07
CA LEU A 172 -6.07 16.04 -8.03
C LEU A 172 -7.52 16.09 -7.53
N ASN A 173 -7.75 15.86 -6.24
CA ASN A 173 -9.11 15.85 -5.65
C ASN A 173 -9.69 17.23 -5.39
N TYR A 174 -8.87 18.21 -5.02
CA TYR A 174 -9.37 19.51 -4.55
C TYR A 174 -8.95 20.70 -5.43
N SER A 175 -8.11 20.49 -6.45
CA SER A 175 -7.86 21.53 -7.45
C SER A 175 -9.18 21.97 -8.10
N GLY A 176 -9.38 23.29 -8.15
CA GLY A 176 -10.60 23.94 -8.62
C GLY A 176 -11.80 23.93 -7.66
N LYS A 177 -11.71 23.24 -6.51
CA LYS A 177 -12.79 23.20 -5.49
C LYS A 177 -12.50 24.04 -4.25
N MET A 178 -11.22 24.25 -3.92
CA MET A 178 -10.80 24.89 -2.68
C MET A 178 -9.70 25.93 -2.95
N THR A 179 -9.63 26.98 -2.13
CA THR A 179 -8.56 27.97 -2.25
C THR A 179 -7.21 27.34 -1.86
N GLY A 180 -6.12 27.84 -2.45
CA GLY A 180 -4.77 27.26 -2.22
C GLY A 180 -4.34 27.28 -0.75
N HIS A 181 -4.77 28.28 0.03
CA HIS A 181 -4.48 28.35 1.47
C HIS A 181 -5.16 27.20 2.25
N HIS A 182 -6.46 26.98 2.05
CA HIS A 182 -7.17 25.89 2.72
C HIS A 182 -6.67 24.52 2.27
N LEU A 183 -6.32 24.38 0.98
CA LEU A 183 -5.71 23.16 0.45
C LEU A 183 -4.37 22.86 1.13
N GLY A 184 -3.49 23.86 1.22
CA GLY A 184 -2.20 23.69 1.91
C GLY A 184 -2.36 23.34 3.39
N TRP A 185 -3.36 23.93 4.07
CA TRP A 185 -3.67 23.60 5.45
C TRP A 185 -4.16 22.15 5.62
N MET A 186 -5.08 21.71 4.76
CA MET A 186 -5.55 20.31 4.73
C MET A 186 -4.38 19.34 4.47
N MET A 187 -3.55 19.61 3.47
CA MET A 187 -2.37 18.79 3.19
C MET A 187 -1.44 18.66 4.41
N PHE A 188 -1.22 19.76 5.13
CA PHE A 188 -0.39 19.78 6.34
C PHE A 188 -1.02 18.97 7.47
N CYS A 189 -2.28 19.22 7.80
CA CYS A 189 -3.00 18.51 8.86
C CYS A 189 -3.09 17.02 8.56
N GLY A 190 -3.47 16.67 7.33
CA GLY A 190 -3.56 15.30 6.89
C GLY A 190 -2.23 14.56 6.92
N TYR A 191 -1.15 15.19 6.43
CA TYR A 191 0.19 14.61 6.52
C TYR A 191 0.63 14.43 7.98
N PHE A 192 0.40 15.43 8.83
CA PHE A 192 0.72 15.36 10.26
C PHE A 192 0.00 14.20 10.94
N TRP A 193 -1.30 14.04 10.70
CA TRP A 193 -2.07 12.91 11.22
C TRP A 193 -1.50 11.56 10.79
N LYS A 194 -1.20 11.40 9.50
CA LYS A 194 -0.66 10.15 8.96
C LYS A 194 0.70 9.83 9.58
N MET A 195 1.55 10.83 9.81
CA MET A 195 2.85 10.66 10.45
C MET A 195 2.75 10.32 11.94
N CYS A 196 1.86 10.98 12.69
CA CYS A 196 1.57 10.61 14.08
C CYS A 196 1.08 9.16 14.17
N SER A 197 0.18 8.77 13.28
CA SER A 197 -0.34 7.40 13.21
C SER A 197 0.78 6.39 12.89
N ALA A 198 1.66 6.72 11.93
CA ALA A 198 2.82 5.89 11.59
C ALA A 198 3.78 5.71 12.78
N LEU A 199 4.03 6.78 13.54
CA LEU A 199 4.87 6.73 14.75
C LEU A 199 4.30 5.81 15.83
N ILE A 200 2.97 5.77 15.99
CA ILE A 200 2.31 4.86 16.94
C ILE A 200 2.37 3.41 16.44
N MET A 201 2.14 3.18 15.15
CA MET A 201 2.06 1.84 14.56
C MET A 201 3.41 1.18 14.29
N VAL A 202 4.49 1.95 14.15
CA VAL A 202 5.81 1.37 13.84
C VAL A 202 6.31 0.42 14.94
N PHE A 203 5.94 0.68 16.20
CA PHE A 203 6.31 -0.18 17.32
C PHE A 203 5.67 -1.59 17.25
N PRO A 204 4.32 -1.72 17.15
CA PRO A 204 3.72 -3.04 16.93
C PRO A 204 4.14 -3.67 15.60
N ALA A 205 4.35 -2.89 14.54
CA ALA A 205 4.88 -3.38 13.27
C ALA A 205 6.25 -4.05 13.44
N TRP A 206 7.16 -3.44 14.20
CA TRP A 206 8.48 -4.00 14.48
C TRP A 206 8.43 -5.31 15.25
N LEU A 207 7.54 -5.43 16.25
CA LEU A 207 7.31 -6.68 16.98
C LEU A 207 6.81 -7.77 16.03
N LEU A 208 5.85 -7.44 15.17
CA LEU A 208 5.27 -8.35 14.20
C LEU A 208 6.29 -8.81 13.16
N VAL A 209 7.11 -7.91 12.62
CA VAL A 209 8.22 -8.24 11.71
C VAL A 209 9.16 -9.25 12.35
N LYS A 210 9.59 -9.01 13.59
CA LYS A 210 10.48 -9.95 14.31
C LYS A 210 9.86 -11.33 14.47
N TYR A 211 8.57 -11.37 14.81
CA TYR A 211 7.82 -12.61 14.95
C TYR A 211 7.73 -13.36 13.61
N LEU A 212 7.32 -12.68 12.54
CA LEU A 212 7.16 -13.27 11.21
C LEU A 212 8.48 -13.80 10.65
N LYS A 213 9.58 -13.04 10.76
CA LYS A 213 10.91 -13.50 10.34
C LYS A 213 11.31 -14.81 11.05
N LYS A 214 10.95 -14.95 12.33
CA LYS A 214 11.21 -16.17 13.12
C LYS A 214 10.32 -17.35 12.72
N VAL A 215 9.03 -17.12 12.49
CA VAL A 215 8.05 -18.18 12.15
C VAL A 215 8.24 -18.70 10.74
N GLU A 216 8.47 -17.82 9.77
CA GLU A 216 8.68 -18.20 8.36
C GLU A 216 10.13 -18.64 8.09
N ASN A 217 11.05 -18.31 9.02
CA ASN A 217 12.49 -18.50 8.91
C ASN A 217 13.03 -17.86 7.62
N VAL A 218 12.68 -16.59 7.41
CA VAL A 218 12.96 -15.80 6.19
C VAL A 218 13.38 -14.40 6.59
N ASP A 219 14.41 -13.88 5.91
CA ASP A 219 14.75 -12.46 5.92
C ASP A 219 15.28 -12.06 4.53
N HIS A 220 14.43 -11.45 3.70
CA HIS A 220 14.75 -11.17 2.30
C HIS A 220 15.57 -9.88 2.13
N TYR A 221 16.70 -9.94 1.43
CA TYR A 221 17.49 -8.77 1.04
C TYR A 221 17.44 -8.58 -0.48
N ASP A 222 16.90 -7.44 -0.93
CA ASP A 222 16.63 -7.14 -2.35
C ASP A 222 17.89 -6.70 -3.15
N ILE A 223 18.99 -7.45 -3.05
CA ILE A 223 20.32 -7.10 -3.62
C ILE A 223 20.30 -7.11 -5.15
N HIS A 224 19.74 -8.16 -5.76
CA HIS A 224 19.62 -8.34 -7.21
C HIS A 224 18.19 -8.17 -7.72
N THR A 225 17.40 -7.38 -6.99
CA THR A 225 15.99 -7.16 -7.30
C THR A 225 15.83 -6.14 -8.40
N ASN A 226 14.97 -6.45 -9.37
CA ASN A 226 14.54 -5.49 -10.37
C ASN A 226 13.49 -4.58 -9.74
N PHE A 227 13.87 -3.33 -9.47
CA PHE A 227 12.99 -2.32 -8.89
C PHE A 227 12.03 -1.69 -9.91
N ASN A 228 11.89 -2.26 -11.11
CA ASN A 228 10.89 -1.82 -12.08
C ASN A 228 9.48 -2.00 -11.47
N PRO A 229 8.71 -0.91 -11.29
CA PRO A 229 7.41 -0.95 -10.64
C PRO A 229 6.40 -1.78 -11.44
N PHE A 230 6.53 -1.93 -12.76
CA PHE A 230 5.57 -2.62 -13.62
C PHE A 230 5.74 -4.15 -13.67
N MET A 231 6.71 -4.71 -12.95
CA MET A 231 6.95 -6.16 -12.89
C MET A 231 6.02 -6.82 -11.87
N LEU A 232 5.10 -7.68 -12.34
CA LEU A 232 4.15 -8.41 -11.47
C LEU A 232 4.64 -9.81 -11.05
N SER A 233 5.75 -10.30 -11.60
CA SER A 233 6.31 -11.60 -11.22
C SER A 233 6.85 -11.57 -9.79
N LEU A 234 6.47 -12.57 -8.99
CA LEU A 234 7.08 -12.86 -7.69
C LEU A 234 8.39 -13.67 -7.83
N ASN A 235 8.59 -14.31 -9.00
CA ASN A 235 9.80 -15.06 -9.31
C ASN A 235 10.76 -14.14 -10.08
N GLU A 236 11.73 -13.55 -9.38
CA GLU A 236 12.75 -12.67 -10.00
C GLU A 236 13.93 -13.43 -10.63
N ASN A 237 13.92 -14.78 -10.63
CA ASN A 237 15.08 -15.62 -10.96
C ASN A 237 15.06 -16.35 -12.32
N LYS A 238 14.61 -15.74 -13.43
CA LYS A 238 14.62 -16.46 -14.74
C LYS A 238 15.15 -15.75 -15.98
N THR A 239 15.73 -14.56 -15.89
CA THR A 239 16.27 -13.90 -17.10
C THR A 239 17.78 -13.70 -17.14
N ASP A 240 18.57 -14.25 -16.21
CA ASP A 240 20.03 -14.29 -16.33
C ASP A 240 20.63 -15.56 -15.74
N LYS A 241 20.48 -16.69 -16.46
CA LYS A 241 21.41 -17.83 -16.30
C LYS A 241 22.79 -17.42 -16.84
N LYS A 242 23.48 -16.51 -16.15
CA LYS A 242 24.95 -16.36 -16.29
C LYS A 242 25.67 -15.66 -15.14
N PHE A 243 24.99 -15.15 -14.11
CA PHE A 243 25.69 -14.73 -12.89
C PHE A 243 25.06 -15.37 -11.66
N SER A 244 25.94 -15.97 -10.88
CA SER A 244 25.71 -16.76 -9.69
C SER A 244 24.82 -16.07 -8.66
N ILE A 245 23.90 -16.87 -8.13
CA ILE A 245 23.06 -16.67 -6.96
C ILE A 245 23.85 -16.01 -5.83
N ASN A 246 23.34 -14.89 -5.29
CA ASN A 246 23.60 -14.44 -3.92
C ASN A 246 22.37 -13.71 -3.39
N THR A 247 21.33 -14.48 -3.02
CA THR A 247 20.39 -14.05 -1.98
C THR A 247 20.91 -14.65 -0.69
N GLU A 248 21.53 -13.84 0.17
CA GLU A 248 21.95 -14.31 1.48
C GLU A 248 20.75 -14.26 2.43
N PHE A 249 20.24 -15.44 2.81
CA PHE A 249 19.57 -15.56 4.10
C PHE A 249 20.64 -15.36 5.17
N SER A 250 20.45 -14.39 6.08
CA SER A 250 21.42 -14.15 7.15
C SER A 250 21.78 -15.47 7.85
N PRO A 251 23.06 -15.88 7.88
CA PRO A 251 23.48 -16.90 8.82
C PRO A 251 23.25 -16.32 10.22
N ARG A 252 22.68 -17.15 11.10
CA ARG A 252 22.48 -16.82 12.51
C ARG A 252 23.81 -16.60 13.21
#